data_AF-A0A1A8FXV1-F1
#
_entry.id   AF-A0A1A8FXV1-F1
#
_cell.length_a   1.000
_cell.length_b   1.000
_cell.length_c   1.000
_cell.angle_alpha   90.00
_cell.angle_beta   90.00
_cell.angle_gamma   90.00
#
_symmetry.space_group_name_H-M   'P 1'
#
loop_
_entity.id
_entity.type
_entity.pdbx_description
1 polymer ?
#
loop_
_entity_poly.entity_id
_entity_poly.type
_entity_poly.pdbx_seq_one_letter_code
_entity_poly.pdbx_strand_id
1 'polypeptide(L)'
;TIGTGSMKMKRMSVGSDGERLFNNVSSWIAQQIRIIETAPWGDDTIAINNQIKKHNQFHDSIKRNDEVEQAKFQLSAAGDKYRLNLLEQEWDQLMKTSFRRLNQLRDLESILDAISSEIMWVNEKEEQELVFDWGDKNIDVYIPKKEESYSRLMSDLEAKEKEINKLNVKANALLSDNHPASDKLLAYLETLQTQWSWLLKITKCIHVHLKENSAYSQFFKEANETYAKLQKQHETIRTKFSCDKSTPLENLTELLQNLEKEKQRVLENKRQVQSLVIKSKSIVRLKPRNPEVKSTSPIIVKALCDFMQDQKGILQGDEAILKDNSQRSKWLVTGPGGLEMTIPSVCLIIPPPNPISVGLATKNEQYYEAILGIWNQLYINIKSLISWQYCLKDMNYINSLTLTMLSKMNPEEYRTLIKRLETHYQEFV
;
A
#
# COMPACT_ATOMS: atom_id res chain seq x y z
N THR A 1 81.77 -20.93 -68.89
CA THR A 1 81.23 -19.71 -69.53
C THR A 1 79.75 -19.64 -69.24
N ILE A 2 79.35 -18.53 -68.62
CA ILE A 2 78.00 -18.25 -68.11
C ILE A 2 77.01 -18.23 -69.29
N GLY A 3 75.99 -19.08 -69.22
CA GLY A 3 74.81 -19.04 -70.09
C GLY A 3 73.58 -18.71 -69.24
N THR A 4 73.26 -17.43 -69.16
CA THR A 4 72.11 -16.87 -68.45
C THR A 4 70.80 -17.24 -69.15
N GLY A 5 70.19 -18.36 -68.74
CA GLY A 5 68.82 -18.72 -69.11
C GLY A 5 67.82 -17.86 -68.33
N SER A 6 67.41 -16.74 -68.92
CA SER A 6 66.32 -15.90 -68.41
C SER A 6 64.98 -16.64 -68.55
N MET A 7 64.54 -17.31 -67.48
CA MET A 7 63.14 -17.74 -67.35
C MET A 7 62.27 -16.50 -67.15
N LYS A 8 61.74 -15.96 -68.25
CA LYS A 8 60.59 -15.05 -68.22
C LYS A 8 59.43 -15.81 -67.57
N MET A 9 59.10 -15.47 -66.32
CA MET A 9 57.76 -15.72 -65.79
C MET A 9 56.76 -15.06 -66.75
N LYS A 10 56.01 -15.90 -67.46
CA LYS A 10 54.90 -15.47 -68.30
C LYS A 10 53.84 -14.91 -67.35
N ARG A 11 53.82 -13.58 -67.18
CA ARG A 11 52.70 -12.85 -66.59
C ARG A 11 51.45 -13.32 -67.33
N MET A 12 50.61 -14.13 -66.68
CA MET A 12 49.28 -14.40 -67.20
C MET A 12 48.59 -13.05 -67.22
N SER A 13 48.30 -12.54 -68.43
CA SER A 13 47.37 -11.43 -68.60
C SER A 13 46.11 -11.79 -67.83
N VAL A 14 45.60 -10.87 -67.01
CA VAL A 14 44.26 -11.00 -66.43
C VAL A 14 43.33 -11.27 -67.61
N GLY A 15 42.88 -12.52 -67.74
CA GLY A 15 41.84 -12.85 -68.69
C GLY A 15 40.57 -12.12 -68.27
N SER A 16 39.68 -11.85 -69.23
CA SER A 16 38.31 -11.37 -68.99
C SER A 16 37.60 -12.09 -67.83
N ASP A 17 37.98 -13.34 -67.55
CA ASP A 17 37.36 -14.19 -66.53
C ASP A 17 37.76 -13.84 -65.09
N GLY A 18 39.01 -13.44 -64.84
CA GLY A 18 39.47 -13.06 -63.48
C GLY A 18 38.90 -11.71 -63.01
N GLU A 19 38.73 -10.78 -63.95
CA GLU A 19 38.05 -9.51 -63.69
C GLU A 19 36.55 -9.68 -63.47
N ARG A 20 35.90 -10.58 -64.22
CA ARG A 20 34.50 -10.94 -63.99
C ARG A 20 34.30 -11.58 -62.61
N LEU A 21 35.17 -12.51 -62.20
CA LEU A 21 35.08 -13.15 -60.89
C LEU A 21 35.24 -12.15 -59.75
N PHE A 22 36.22 -11.25 -59.84
CA PHE A 22 36.40 -10.16 -58.86
C PHE A 22 35.13 -9.29 -58.74
N ASN A 23 34.59 -8.81 -59.87
CA ASN A 23 33.39 -7.96 -59.85
C ASN A 23 32.17 -8.69 -59.29
N ASN A 24 32.01 -9.98 -59.59
CA ASN A 24 30.92 -10.80 -59.06
C ASN A 24 31.03 -10.97 -57.54
N VAL A 25 32.23 -11.31 -57.04
CA VAL A 25 32.46 -11.47 -55.60
C VAL A 25 32.31 -10.14 -54.86
N SER A 26 32.85 -9.05 -55.40
CA SER A 26 32.71 -7.71 -54.81
C SER A 26 31.24 -7.28 -54.74
N SER A 27 30.47 -7.48 -55.81
CA SER A 27 29.02 -7.21 -55.81
C SER A 27 28.27 -8.11 -54.82
N TRP A 28 28.66 -9.37 -54.70
CA TRP A 28 28.08 -10.30 -53.74
C TRP A 28 28.38 -9.87 -52.29
N ILE A 29 29.62 -9.45 -51.99
CA ILE A 29 30.02 -8.92 -50.68
C ILE A 29 29.17 -7.70 -50.33
N ALA A 30 29.06 -6.73 -51.24
CA ALA A 30 28.25 -5.53 -51.05
C ALA A 30 26.77 -5.87 -50.79
N GLN A 31 26.23 -6.88 -51.50
CA GLN A 31 24.88 -7.38 -51.27
C GLN A 31 24.71 -7.99 -49.88
N GLN A 32 25.66 -8.82 -49.41
CA GLN A 32 25.60 -9.42 -48.07
C GLN A 32 25.66 -8.35 -46.97
N ILE A 33 26.55 -7.35 -47.11
CA ILE A 33 26.61 -6.20 -46.19
C ILE A 33 25.25 -5.51 -46.12
N ARG A 34 24.64 -5.20 -47.28
CA ARG A 34 23.34 -4.54 -47.34
C ARG A 34 22.24 -5.37 -46.67
N ILE A 35 22.23 -6.69 -46.86
CA ILE A 35 21.27 -7.59 -46.19
C ILE A 35 21.43 -7.51 -44.67
N ILE A 36 22.66 -7.49 -44.15
CA ILE A 36 22.92 -7.40 -42.71
C ILE A 36 22.47 -6.03 -42.15
N GLU A 37 22.80 -4.95 -42.83
CA GLU A 37 22.52 -3.58 -42.37
C GLU A 37 21.03 -3.23 -42.45
N THR A 38 20.31 -3.78 -43.42
CA THR A 38 18.86 -3.55 -43.60
C THR A 38 17.98 -4.57 -42.88
N ALA A 39 18.57 -5.57 -42.23
CA ALA A 39 17.82 -6.59 -41.51
C ALA A 39 17.05 -5.96 -40.32
N PRO A 40 15.72 -6.17 -40.24
CA PRO A 40 14.92 -5.64 -39.14
C PRO A 40 15.32 -6.30 -37.82
N TRP A 41 15.06 -5.63 -36.71
CA TRP A 41 15.22 -6.20 -35.38
C TRP A 41 13.95 -6.92 -34.95
N GLY A 42 14.05 -7.99 -34.17
CA GLY A 42 12.88 -8.67 -33.57
C GLY A 42 12.21 -7.80 -32.51
N ASP A 43 10.90 -7.95 -32.31
CA ASP A 43 10.12 -7.16 -31.34
C ASP A 43 10.17 -7.72 -29.91
N ASP A 44 10.42 -9.03 -29.79
CA ASP A 44 10.52 -9.74 -28.52
C ASP A 44 11.76 -10.67 -28.48
N THR A 45 12.05 -11.21 -27.31
CA THR A 45 13.20 -12.10 -27.08
C THR A 45 13.13 -13.39 -27.91
N ILE A 46 11.94 -13.89 -28.23
CA ILE A 46 11.74 -15.10 -29.05
C ILE A 46 12.14 -14.83 -30.50
N ALA A 47 11.66 -13.71 -31.06
CA ALA A 47 11.98 -13.26 -32.40
C ALA A 47 13.49 -12.98 -32.54
N ILE A 48 14.09 -12.32 -31.55
CA ILE A 48 15.53 -12.03 -31.55
C ILE A 48 16.35 -13.33 -31.47
N ASN A 49 15.97 -14.28 -30.60
CA ASN A 49 16.61 -15.58 -30.53
C ASN A 49 16.55 -16.35 -31.87
N ASN A 50 15.42 -16.27 -32.57
CA ASN A 50 15.30 -16.84 -33.91
C ASN A 50 16.20 -16.11 -34.93
N GLN A 51 16.34 -14.79 -34.82
CA GLN A 51 17.27 -14.01 -35.65
C GLN A 51 18.74 -14.39 -35.36
N ILE A 52 19.13 -14.60 -34.10
CA ILE A 52 20.47 -15.08 -33.74
C ILE A 52 20.75 -16.43 -34.42
N LYS A 53 19.81 -17.38 -34.35
CA LYS A 53 19.96 -18.70 -34.99
C LYS A 53 20.13 -18.57 -36.51
N LYS A 54 19.26 -17.80 -37.17
CA LYS A 54 19.33 -17.56 -38.62
C LYS A 54 20.62 -16.84 -39.02
N HIS A 55 21.05 -15.84 -38.25
CA HIS A 55 22.27 -15.08 -38.51
C HIS A 55 23.53 -15.93 -38.33
N ASN A 56 23.57 -16.85 -37.36
CA ASN A 56 24.68 -17.81 -37.23
C ASN A 56 24.81 -18.70 -38.47
N GLN A 57 23.69 -19.27 -38.95
CA GLN A 57 23.69 -20.07 -40.18
C GLN A 57 24.16 -19.24 -41.40
N PHE A 58 23.67 -18.01 -41.50
CA PHE A 58 24.07 -17.07 -42.53
C PHE A 58 25.56 -16.71 -42.45
N HIS A 59 26.08 -16.43 -41.26
CA HIS A 59 27.49 -16.15 -41.00
C HIS A 59 28.39 -17.33 -41.38
N ASP A 60 27.98 -18.56 -41.04
CA ASP A 60 28.70 -19.77 -41.44
C ASP A 60 28.67 -19.97 -42.96
N SER A 61 27.56 -19.63 -43.62
CA SER A 61 27.48 -19.70 -45.09
C SER A 61 28.41 -18.71 -45.78
N ILE A 62 28.55 -17.49 -45.24
CA ILE A 62 29.50 -16.49 -45.74
C ILE A 62 30.93 -17.04 -45.65
N LYS A 63 31.33 -17.56 -44.48
CA LYS A 63 32.69 -18.09 -44.24
C LYS A 63 33.08 -19.24 -45.17
N ARG A 64 32.11 -20.05 -45.61
CA ARG A 64 32.34 -21.22 -46.48
C ARG A 64 32.24 -20.88 -47.97
N ASN A 65 32.16 -19.61 -48.35
CA ASN A 65 32.07 -19.23 -49.75
C ASN A 65 33.44 -19.39 -50.45
N ASP A 66 33.59 -20.50 -51.18
CA ASP A 66 34.81 -20.83 -51.92
C ASP A 66 35.12 -19.85 -53.07
N GLU A 67 34.11 -19.13 -53.60
CA GLU A 67 34.31 -18.17 -54.70
C GLU A 67 35.21 -16.99 -54.28
N VAL A 68 35.16 -16.61 -53.01
CA VAL A 68 36.00 -15.54 -52.45
C VAL A 68 37.46 -15.96 -52.42
N GLU A 69 37.74 -17.18 -51.97
CA GLU A 69 39.11 -17.73 -51.93
C GLU A 69 39.64 -17.99 -53.34
N GLN A 70 38.79 -18.45 -54.25
CA GLN A 70 39.14 -18.59 -55.67
C GLN A 70 39.49 -17.24 -56.32
N ALA A 71 38.71 -16.19 -56.04
CA ALA A 71 39.00 -14.84 -56.52
C ALA A 71 40.33 -14.31 -55.99
N LYS A 72 40.61 -14.48 -54.69
CA LYS A 72 41.91 -14.11 -54.09
C LYS A 72 43.08 -14.85 -54.75
N PHE A 73 42.94 -16.16 -54.96
CA PHE A 73 43.98 -16.96 -55.61
C PHE A 73 44.26 -16.51 -57.04
N GLN A 74 43.22 -16.25 -57.84
CA GLN A 74 43.38 -15.79 -59.23
C GLN A 74 44.04 -14.40 -59.31
N LEU A 75 43.64 -13.47 -58.44
CA LEU A 75 44.24 -12.13 -58.37
C LEU A 75 45.71 -12.18 -57.93
N SER A 76 46.04 -13.05 -56.96
CA SER A 76 47.41 -13.31 -56.52
C SER A 76 48.27 -13.91 -57.64
N ALA A 77 47.77 -14.93 -58.34
CA ALA A 77 48.46 -15.57 -59.47
C ALA A 77 48.67 -14.60 -60.66
N ALA A 78 47.75 -13.67 -60.88
CA ALA A 78 47.87 -12.63 -61.90
C ALA A 78 48.80 -11.47 -61.48
N GLY A 79 49.16 -11.36 -60.20
CA GLY A 79 49.97 -10.27 -59.65
C GLY A 79 49.23 -8.93 -59.53
N ASP A 80 47.89 -8.93 -59.53
CA ASP A 80 47.04 -7.75 -59.38
C ASP A 80 46.86 -7.42 -57.88
N LYS A 81 47.92 -6.85 -57.30
CA LYS A 81 47.95 -6.49 -55.87
C LYS A 81 46.89 -5.48 -55.47
N TYR A 82 46.45 -4.61 -56.40
CA TYR A 82 45.47 -3.58 -56.09
C TYR A 82 44.09 -4.19 -55.84
N ARG A 83 43.59 -4.99 -56.79
CA ARG A 83 42.28 -5.64 -56.64
C ARG A 83 42.27 -6.69 -55.53
N LEU A 84 43.40 -7.38 -55.32
CA LEU A 84 43.55 -8.30 -54.19
C LEU A 84 43.38 -7.57 -52.85
N ASN A 85 44.11 -6.47 -52.64
CA ASN A 85 44.00 -5.68 -51.40
C ASN A 85 42.58 -5.11 -51.20
N LEU A 86 41.94 -4.65 -52.28
CA LEU A 86 40.56 -4.16 -52.22
C LEU A 86 39.58 -5.27 -51.81
N LEU A 87 39.70 -6.45 -52.42
CA LEU A 87 38.86 -7.60 -52.07
C LEU A 87 39.05 -8.06 -50.62
N GLU A 88 40.30 -8.05 -50.13
CA GLU A 88 40.61 -8.34 -48.73
C GLU A 88 39.96 -7.32 -47.77
N GLN A 89 39.99 -6.02 -48.11
CA GLN A 89 39.32 -4.98 -47.33
C GLN A 89 37.80 -5.14 -47.32
N GLU A 90 37.18 -5.42 -48.47
CA GLU A 90 35.73 -5.66 -48.60
C GLU A 90 35.30 -6.89 -47.80
N TRP A 91 36.10 -7.97 -47.86
CA TRP A 91 35.88 -9.18 -47.08
C TRP A 91 35.98 -8.92 -45.57
N ASP A 92 37.02 -8.22 -45.13
CA ASP A 92 37.19 -7.83 -43.72
C ASP A 92 36.03 -6.97 -43.23
N GLN A 93 35.53 -6.05 -44.07
CA GLN A 93 34.36 -5.24 -43.76
C GLN A 93 33.10 -6.11 -43.60
N LEU A 94 32.86 -7.06 -44.50
CA LEU A 94 31.73 -8.01 -44.38
C LEU A 94 31.82 -8.82 -43.09
N MET A 95 32.99 -9.38 -42.79
CA MET A 95 33.20 -10.17 -41.59
C MET A 95 32.99 -9.35 -40.32
N LYS A 96 33.57 -8.14 -40.23
CA LYS A 96 33.35 -7.20 -39.12
C LYS A 96 31.87 -6.85 -38.98
N THR A 97 31.17 -6.57 -40.08
CA THR A 97 29.74 -6.23 -40.08
C THR A 97 28.89 -7.39 -39.59
N SER A 98 29.20 -8.61 -40.06
CA SER A 98 28.49 -9.83 -39.65
C SER A 98 28.71 -10.17 -38.17
N PHE A 99 29.95 -10.07 -37.66
CA PHE A 99 30.24 -10.25 -36.24
C PHE A 99 29.57 -9.18 -35.38
N ARG A 100 29.63 -7.91 -35.81
CA ARG A 100 28.97 -6.81 -35.10
C ARG A 100 27.46 -7.04 -34.97
N ARG A 101 26.79 -7.43 -36.06
CA ARG A 101 25.35 -7.74 -36.03
C ARG A 101 25.04 -8.87 -35.05
N LEU A 102 25.86 -9.92 -35.04
CA LEU A 102 25.67 -11.05 -34.11
C LEU A 102 25.82 -10.62 -32.65
N ASN A 103 26.83 -9.81 -32.33
CA ASN A 103 27.04 -9.30 -30.97
C ASN A 103 25.88 -8.41 -30.55
N GLN A 104 25.47 -7.46 -31.40
CA GLN A 104 24.32 -6.59 -31.15
C GLN A 104 23.03 -7.38 -30.92
N LEU A 105 22.77 -8.44 -31.70
CA LEU A 105 21.62 -9.33 -31.46
C LEU A 105 21.68 -10.01 -30.10
N ARG A 106 22.87 -10.46 -29.66
CA ARG A 106 23.05 -11.10 -28.34
C ARG A 106 22.92 -10.11 -27.19
N ASP A 107 23.51 -8.92 -27.34
CA ASP A 107 23.41 -7.85 -26.33
C ASP A 107 21.95 -7.42 -26.16
N LEU A 108 21.22 -7.24 -27.28
CA LEU A 108 19.80 -6.92 -27.27
C LEU A 108 18.95 -8.04 -26.64
N GLU A 109 19.20 -9.30 -26.99
CA GLU A 109 18.48 -10.43 -26.41
C GLU A 109 18.69 -10.51 -24.90
N SER A 110 19.94 -10.42 -24.44
CA SER A 110 20.28 -10.49 -23.03
C SER A 110 19.69 -9.35 -22.21
N ILE A 111 19.70 -8.11 -22.72
CA ILE A 111 19.14 -6.98 -21.97
C ILE A 111 17.61 -7.01 -21.96
N LEU A 112 16.96 -7.38 -23.06
CA LEU A 112 15.50 -7.46 -23.13
C LEU A 112 14.96 -8.61 -22.30
N ASP A 113 15.65 -9.75 -22.25
CA ASP A 113 15.29 -10.87 -21.37
C ASP A 113 15.37 -10.45 -19.89
N ALA A 114 16.46 -9.77 -19.50
CA ALA A 114 16.61 -9.25 -18.15
C ALA A 114 15.51 -8.22 -17.80
N ILE A 115 15.19 -7.26 -18.68
CA ILE A 115 14.10 -6.30 -18.45
C ILE A 115 12.75 -7.01 -18.35
N SER A 116 12.50 -7.99 -19.20
CA SER A 116 11.26 -8.77 -19.18
C SER A 116 11.08 -9.54 -17.87
N SER A 117 12.16 -10.14 -17.35
CA SER A 117 12.17 -10.81 -16.06
C SER A 117 11.80 -9.85 -14.91
N GLU A 118 12.35 -8.63 -14.90
CA GLU A 118 12.01 -7.64 -13.89
C GLU A 118 10.55 -7.15 -14.02
N ILE A 119 10.04 -6.95 -15.23
CA ILE A 119 8.61 -6.61 -15.46
C ILE A 119 7.71 -7.72 -14.90
N MET A 120 8.03 -8.99 -15.17
CA MET A 120 7.25 -10.11 -14.64
C MET A 120 7.24 -10.13 -13.11
N TRP A 121 8.38 -9.89 -12.47
CA TRP A 121 8.48 -9.81 -11.01
C TRP A 121 7.60 -8.67 -10.45
N VAL A 122 7.64 -7.48 -11.06
CA VAL A 122 6.82 -6.33 -10.65
C VAL A 122 5.33 -6.65 -10.79
N ASN A 123 4.92 -7.22 -11.93
CA ASN A 123 3.52 -7.60 -12.18
C ASN A 123 3.02 -8.67 -11.20
N GLU A 124 3.88 -9.63 -10.82
CA GLU A 124 3.53 -10.65 -9.82
C GLU A 124 3.25 -10.01 -8.46
N LYS A 125 4.10 -9.05 -8.03
CA LYS A 125 3.89 -8.32 -6.77
C LYS A 125 2.66 -7.42 -6.83
N GLU A 126 2.43 -6.74 -7.95
CA GLU A 126 1.21 -5.97 -8.17
C GLU A 126 -0.03 -6.84 -7.99
N GLU A 127 -0.12 -7.98 -8.70
CA GLU A 127 -1.30 -8.83 -8.67
C GLU A 127 -1.60 -9.35 -7.26
N GLN A 128 -0.55 -9.75 -6.51
CA GLN A 128 -0.68 -10.16 -5.11
C GLN A 128 -1.31 -9.07 -4.22
N GLU A 129 -0.98 -7.81 -4.48
CA GLU A 129 -1.46 -6.67 -3.70
C GLU A 129 -2.85 -6.18 -4.15
N LEU A 130 -3.17 -6.30 -5.45
CA LEU A 130 -4.46 -5.92 -6.01
C LEU A 130 -5.62 -6.78 -5.50
N VAL A 131 -5.36 -8.06 -5.21
CA VAL A 131 -6.39 -9.01 -4.77
C VAL A 131 -6.61 -9.02 -3.27
N PHE A 132 -5.80 -8.28 -2.49
CA PHE A 132 -5.88 -8.29 -1.04
C PHE A 132 -7.20 -7.71 -0.50
N ASP A 133 -7.81 -8.39 0.47
CA ASP A 133 -9.08 -7.99 1.08
C ASP A 133 -8.86 -7.02 2.24
N TRP A 134 -9.23 -5.76 2.04
CA TRP A 134 -9.18 -4.69 3.04
C TRP A 134 -10.49 -4.49 3.83
N GLY A 135 -11.44 -5.44 3.75
CA GLY A 135 -12.71 -5.42 4.48
C GLY A 135 -12.56 -5.59 6.00
N ASP A 136 -13.67 -5.52 6.75
CA ASP A 136 -13.67 -5.61 8.22
C ASP A 136 -13.55 -7.02 8.79
N LYS A 137 -13.70 -8.06 7.95
CA LYS A 137 -13.72 -9.46 8.39
C LYS A 137 -12.33 -9.88 8.90
N ASN A 138 -12.26 -10.39 10.13
CA ASN A 138 -11.03 -10.89 10.76
C ASN A 138 -9.88 -9.85 10.86
N ILE A 139 -10.21 -8.57 11.02
CA ILE A 139 -9.25 -7.46 11.05
C ILE A 139 -8.12 -7.63 12.07
N ASP A 140 -8.43 -8.10 13.28
CA ASP A 140 -7.43 -8.35 14.33
C ASP A 140 -6.43 -9.47 13.98
N VAL A 141 -6.76 -10.31 13.01
CA VAL A 141 -5.92 -11.42 12.56
C VAL A 141 -5.09 -11.02 11.34
N TYR A 142 -5.70 -10.34 10.36
CA TYR A 142 -5.02 -10.07 9.09
C TYR A 142 -4.11 -8.83 9.16
N ILE A 143 -4.42 -7.81 9.96
CA ILE A 143 -3.62 -6.57 10.01
C ILE A 143 -2.17 -6.85 10.44
N PRO A 144 -1.90 -7.55 11.55
CA PRO A 144 -0.51 -7.83 11.97
C PRO A 144 0.27 -8.65 10.93
N LYS A 145 -0.39 -9.62 10.30
CA LYS A 145 0.21 -10.44 9.22
C LYS A 145 0.53 -9.59 7.99
N LYS A 146 -0.36 -8.66 7.64
CA LYS A 146 -0.17 -7.78 6.50
C LYS A 146 0.91 -6.73 6.75
N GLU A 147 1.06 -6.23 7.98
CA GLU A 147 2.19 -5.36 8.37
C GLU A 147 3.54 -6.06 8.20
N GLU A 148 3.64 -7.32 8.64
CA GLU A 148 4.85 -8.13 8.45
C GLU A 148 5.12 -8.38 6.95
N SER A 149 4.09 -8.79 6.20
CA SER A 149 4.18 -9.01 4.75
C SER A 149 4.57 -7.73 4.00
N TYR A 150 4.03 -6.57 4.39
CA TYR A 150 4.36 -5.28 3.82
C TYR A 150 5.81 -4.89 4.12
N SER A 151 6.29 -5.14 5.34
CA SER A 151 7.69 -4.90 5.71
C SER A 151 8.66 -5.72 4.86
N ARG A 152 8.32 -6.99 4.60
CA ARG A 152 9.09 -7.84 3.66
C ARG A 152 9.03 -7.30 2.23
N LEU A 153 7.85 -6.91 1.75
CA LEU A 153 7.70 -6.30 0.43
C LEU A 153 8.57 -5.05 0.27
N MET A 154 8.60 -4.17 1.29
CA MET A 154 9.44 -2.97 1.25
C MET A 154 10.93 -3.32 1.18
N SER A 155 11.39 -4.31 1.95
CA SER A 155 12.77 -4.80 1.86
C SER A 155 13.09 -5.39 0.48
N ASP A 156 12.16 -6.17 -0.10
CA ASP A 156 12.32 -6.74 -1.43
C ASP A 156 12.41 -5.64 -2.50
N LEU A 157 11.60 -4.58 -2.38
CA LEU A 157 11.61 -3.44 -3.28
C LEU A 157 12.94 -2.66 -3.20
N GLU A 158 13.49 -2.44 -2.01
CA GLU A 158 14.81 -1.79 -1.87
C GLU A 158 15.94 -2.61 -2.51
N ALA A 159 15.87 -3.95 -2.42
CA ALA A 159 16.81 -4.82 -3.11
C ALA A 159 16.62 -4.74 -4.63
N LYS A 160 15.37 -4.80 -5.10
CA LYS A 160 15.01 -4.75 -6.51
C LYS A 160 15.33 -3.43 -7.18
N GLU A 161 15.20 -2.30 -6.49
CA GLU A 161 15.61 -0.99 -7.01
C GLU A 161 17.10 -0.98 -7.39
N LYS A 162 17.96 -1.65 -6.60
CA LYS A 162 19.40 -1.75 -6.91
C LYS A 162 19.65 -2.61 -8.15
N GLU A 163 18.85 -3.66 -8.36
CA GLU A 163 18.94 -4.52 -9.54
C GLU A 163 18.47 -3.78 -10.80
N ILE A 164 17.31 -3.11 -10.74
CA ILE A 164 16.78 -2.26 -11.81
C ILE A 164 17.75 -1.14 -12.16
N ASN A 165 18.37 -0.49 -11.17
CA ASN A 165 19.37 0.56 -11.43
C ASN A 165 20.61 0.01 -12.17
N LYS A 166 21.11 -1.17 -11.80
CA LYS A 166 22.20 -1.82 -12.54
C LYS A 166 21.79 -2.16 -13.97
N LEU A 167 20.55 -2.61 -14.16
CA LEU A 167 20.00 -2.92 -15.47
C LEU A 167 19.87 -1.67 -16.34
N ASN A 168 19.38 -0.57 -15.78
CA ASN A 168 19.31 0.73 -16.45
C ASN A 168 20.69 1.23 -16.88
N VAL A 169 21.73 1.08 -16.05
CA VAL A 169 23.11 1.44 -16.43
C VAL A 169 23.58 0.63 -17.65
N LYS A 170 23.33 -0.68 -17.67
CA LYS A 170 23.68 -1.54 -18.82
C LYS A 170 22.90 -1.15 -20.08
N ALA A 171 21.60 -0.91 -19.96
CA ALA A 171 20.77 -0.51 -21.09
C ALA A 171 21.20 0.87 -21.64
N ASN A 172 21.49 1.83 -20.76
CA ASN A 172 21.97 3.15 -21.16
C ASN A 172 23.35 3.12 -21.84
N ALA A 173 24.22 2.17 -21.49
CA ALA A 173 25.48 1.96 -22.21
C ALA A 173 25.21 1.56 -23.68
N LEU A 174 24.30 0.60 -23.92
CA LEU A 174 23.90 0.20 -25.28
C LEU A 174 23.24 1.36 -26.06
N LEU A 175 22.44 2.18 -25.39
CA LEU A 175 21.85 3.38 -26.01
C LEU A 175 22.93 4.41 -26.39
N SER A 176 23.93 4.62 -25.52
CA SER A 176 25.04 5.54 -25.76
C SER A 176 25.94 5.08 -26.91
N ASP A 177 26.07 3.76 -27.08
CA ASP A 177 26.79 3.14 -28.20
C ASP A 177 25.99 3.17 -29.53
N ASN A 178 24.85 3.87 -29.57
CA ASN A 178 23.95 3.97 -30.72
C ASN A 178 23.52 2.59 -31.26
N HIS A 179 23.07 1.71 -30.36
CA HIS A 179 22.54 0.40 -30.76
C HIS A 179 21.43 0.55 -31.82
N PRO A 180 21.43 -0.21 -32.94
CA PRO A 180 20.46 0.01 -34.02
C PRO A 180 18.99 -0.34 -33.69
N ALA A 181 18.73 -0.82 -32.47
CA ALA A 181 17.41 -1.16 -31.94
C ALA A 181 17.08 -0.37 -30.65
N SER A 182 17.63 0.84 -30.52
CA SER A 182 17.44 1.70 -29.34
C SER A 182 15.97 2.02 -29.07
N ASP A 183 15.15 2.16 -30.10
CA ASP A 183 13.70 2.38 -30.00
C ASP A 183 12.99 1.27 -29.20
N LYS A 184 13.34 0.00 -29.47
CA LYS A 184 12.77 -1.15 -28.77
C LYS A 184 13.24 -1.22 -27.33
N LEU A 185 14.53 -1.00 -27.11
CA LEU A 185 15.10 -0.98 -25.76
C LEU A 185 14.45 0.10 -24.90
N LEU A 186 14.24 1.30 -25.46
CA LEU A 186 13.56 2.40 -24.79
C LEU A 186 12.11 2.04 -24.42
N ALA A 187 11.35 1.41 -25.32
CA ALA A 187 9.98 0.98 -25.04
C ALA A 187 9.89 -0.02 -23.87
N TYR A 188 10.83 -0.97 -23.80
CA TYR A 188 10.92 -1.92 -22.70
C TYR A 188 11.31 -1.24 -21.37
N LEU A 189 12.27 -0.31 -21.40
CA LEU A 189 12.63 0.48 -20.22
C LEU A 189 11.48 1.35 -19.72
N GLU A 190 10.75 2.01 -20.62
CA GLU A 190 9.57 2.82 -20.28
C GLU A 190 8.46 1.96 -19.66
N THR A 191 8.26 0.75 -20.20
CA THR A 191 7.31 -0.21 -19.63
C THR A 191 7.73 -0.60 -18.20
N LEU A 192 8.98 -1.00 -17.99
CA LEU A 192 9.50 -1.34 -16.65
C LEU A 192 9.36 -0.16 -15.68
N GLN A 193 9.72 1.05 -16.11
CA GLN A 193 9.60 2.26 -15.30
C GLN A 193 8.14 2.54 -14.92
N THR A 194 7.21 2.36 -15.85
CA THR A 194 5.76 2.55 -15.61
C THR A 194 5.26 1.54 -14.58
N GLN A 195 5.56 0.25 -14.75
CA GLN A 195 5.16 -0.79 -13.80
C GLN A 195 5.79 -0.59 -12.43
N TRP A 196 7.08 -0.24 -12.37
CA TRP A 196 7.77 0.04 -11.13
C TRP A 196 7.14 1.22 -10.37
N SER A 197 6.93 2.34 -11.06
CA SER A 197 6.27 3.50 -10.46
C SER A 197 4.84 3.19 -10.00
N TRP A 198 4.14 2.33 -10.72
CA TRP A 198 2.79 1.89 -10.34
C TRP A 198 2.79 1.04 -9.06
N LEU A 199 3.68 0.05 -8.95
CA LEU A 199 3.83 -0.76 -7.73
C LEU A 199 4.16 0.11 -6.51
N LEU A 200 5.03 1.12 -6.67
CA LEU A 200 5.32 2.09 -5.59
C LEU A 200 4.11 2.96 -5.21
N LYS A 201 3.18 3.24 -6.12
CA LYS A 201 1.91 3.90 -5.77
C LYS A 201 1.01 2.97 -4.97
N ILE A 202 0.96 1.69 -5.32
CA ILE A 202 0.20 0.68 -4.57
C ILE A 202 0.74 0.55 -3.14
N THR A 203 2.06 0.50 -2.94
CA THR A 203 2.64 0.42 -1.58
C THR A 203 2.28 1.61 -0.70
N LYS A 204 2.25 2.82 -1.26
CA LYS A 204 1.74 4.01 -0.54
C LYS A 204 0.27 3.86 -0.14
N CYS A 205 -0.57 3.28 -1.00
CA CYS A 205 -1.97 3.02 -0.67
C CYS A 205 -2.09 1.97 0.45
N ILE A 206 -1.31 0.89 0.38
CA ILE A 206 -1.24 -0.15 1.42
C ILE A 206 -0.86 0.45 2.77
N HIS A 207 0.13 1.35 2.80
CA HIS A 207 0.53 2.02 4.03
C HIS A 207 -0.64 2.79 4.68
N VAL A 208 -1.44 3.49 3.87
CA VAL A 208 -2.64 4.18 4.37
C VAL A 208 -3.67 3.17 4.89
N HIS A 209 -3.94 2.08 4.17
CA HIS A 209 -4.88 1.05 4.63
C HIS A 209 -4.43 0.41 5.94
N LEU A 210 -3.14 0.07 6.09
CA LEU A 210 -2.59 -0.46 7.34
C LEU A 210 -2.86 0.48 8.52
N LYS A 211 -2.55 1.76 8.34
CA LYS A 211 -2.78 2.79 9.37
C LYS A 211 -4.26 2.94 9.73
N GLU A 212 -5.12 3.14 8.73
CA GLU A 212 -6.54 3.44 8.96
C GLU A 212 -7.31 2.21 9.46
N ASN A 213 -6.98 1.00 8.99
CA ASN A 213 -7.59 -0.24 9.46
C ASN A 213 -7.10 -0.61 10.87
N SER A 214 -5.83 -0.34 11.20
CA SER A 214 -5.33 -0.50 12.58
C SER A 214 -6.07 0.44 13.54
N ALA A 215 -6.24 1.71 13.15
CA ALA A 215 -7.02 2.68 13.92
C ALA A 215 -8.50 2.27 14.06
N TYR A 216 -9.11 1.72 13.01
CA TYR A 216 -10.46 1.15 13.06
C TYR A 216 -10.54 0.04 14.10
N SER A 217 -9.64 -0.95 14.04
CA SER A 217 -9.70 -2.10 14.96
C SER A 217 -9.50 -1.68 16.42
N GLN A 218 -8.47 -0.85 16.65
CA GLN A 218 -8.18 -0.31 17.97
C GLN A 218 -9.37 0.46 18.54
N PHE A 219 -10.00 1.32 17.74
CA PHE A 219 -11.17 2.08 18.18
C PHE A 219 -12.32 1.16 18.62
N PHE A 220 -12.70 0.18 17.81
CA PHE A 220 -13.82 -0.70 18.14
C PHE A 220 -13.51 -1.57 19.37
N LYS A 221 -12.27 -2.01 19.54
CA LYS A 221 -11.83 -2.70 20.76
C LYS A 221 -11.98 -1.81 21.99
N GLU A 222 -11.36 -0.63 21.99
CA GLU A 222 -11.42 0.33 23.11
C GLU A 222 -12.86 0.76 23.43
N ALA A 223 -13.69 0.99 22.40
CA ALA A 223 -15.07 1.42 22.55
C ALA A 223 -15.96 0.34 23.15
N ASN A 224 -15.78 -0.93 22.76
CA ASN A 224 -16.53 -2.06 23.32
C ASN A 224 -16.09 -2.39 24.75
N GLU A 225 -14.79 -2.33 25.05
CA GLU A 225 -14.27 -2.50 26.41
C GLU A 225 -14.79 -1.40 27.35
N THR A 226 -14.78 -0.15 26.89
CA THR A 226 -15.35 0.98 27.63
C THR A 226 -16.85 0.80 27.85
N TYR A 227 -17.57 0.35 26.82
CA TYR A 227 -19.01 0.07 26.92
C TYR A 227 -19.33 -0.98 27.97
N ALA A 228 -18.64 -2.12 27.95
CA ALA A 228 -18.80 -3.17 28.95
C ALA A 228 -18.47 -2.70 30.37
N LYS A 229 -17.41 -1.88 30.52
CA LYS A 229 -17.03 -1.28 31.81
C LYS A 229 -18.13 -0.36 32.34
N LEU A 230 -18.66 0.53 31.51
CA LEU A 230 -19.74 1.45 31.88
C LEU A 230 -21.03 0.69 32.23
N GLN A 231 -21.40 -0.33 31.46
CA GLN A 231 -22.56 -1.17 31.78
C GLN A 231 -22.43 -1.83 33.16
N LYS A 232 -21.25 -2.38 33.49
CA LYS A 232 -21.01 -3.00 34.80
C LYS A 232 -21.09 -1.98 35.95
N GLN A 233 -20.56 -0.77 35.75
CA GLN A 233 -20.64 0.31 36.74
C GLN A 233 -22.08 0.79 36.94
N HIS A 234 -22.82 0.97 35.84
CA HIS A 234 -24.24 1.31 35.87
C HIS A 234 -25.04 0.32 36.71
N GLU A 235 -24.85 -0.98 36.47
CA GLU A 235 -25.54 -2.02 37.25
C GLU A 235 -25.12 -1.99 38.72
N THR A 236 -23.83 -1.86 39.00
CA THR A 236 -23.30 -1.80 40.37
C THR A 236 -23.89 -0.64 41.17
N ILE A 237 -23.95 0.55 40.58
CA ILE A 237 -24.51 1.74 41.23
C ILE A 237 -26.02 1.58 41.45
N ARG A 238 -26.72 0.98 40.49
CA ARG A 238 -28.17 0.77 40.58
C ARG A 238 -28.56 -0.24 41.66
N THR A 239 -27.82 -1.35 41.82
CA THR A 239 -28.23 -2.44 42.72
C THR A 239 -27.68 -2.31 44.13
N LYS A 240 -26.49 -1.73 44.33
CA LYS A 240 -25.81 -1.77 45.64
C LYS A 240 -26.17 -0.62 46.58
N PHE A 241 -26.78 0.44 46.08
CA PHE A 241 -27.00 1.68 46.83
C PHE A 241 -28.48 2.01 47.04
N SER A 242 -29.36 1.01 46.95
CA SER A 242 -30.76 1.15 47.34
C SER A 242 -30.88 1.29 48.85
N CYS A 243 -31.61 2.31 49.31
CA CYS A 243 -31.91 2.53 50.74
C CYS A 243 -33.39 2.85 50.93
N ASP A 244 -33.92 2.55 52.11
CA ASP A 244 -35.29 2.83 52.52
C ASP A 244 -35.35 3.54 53.87
N LYS A 245 -36.55 3.97 54.28
CA LYS A 245 -36.74 4.71 55.54
C LYS A 245 -36.36 3.92 56.80
N SER A 246 -36.26 2.59 56.71
CA SER A 246 -35.86 1.69 57.80
C SER A 246 -34.35 1.45 57.88
N THR A 247 -33.57 1.95 56.93
CA THR A 247 -32.13 1.73 56.90
C THR A 247 -31.44 2.47 58.06
N PRO A 248 -30.62 1.78 58.89
CA PRO A 248 -29.90 2.39 60.02
C PRO A 248 -28.90 3.47 59.59
N LEU A 249 -28.65 4.45 60.47
CA LEU A 249 -27.76 5.59 60.21
C LEU A 249 -26.32 5.18 59.87
N GLU A 250 -25.78 4.17 60.56
CA GLU A 250 -24.44 3.65 60.32
C GLU A 250 -24.30 3.10 58.90
N ASN A 251 -25.29 2.30 58.46
CA ASN A 251 -25.34 1.74 57.12
C ASN A 251 -25.50 2.83 56.06
N LEU A 252 -26.29 3.87 56.32
CA LEU A 252 -26.43 5.00 55.38
C LEU A 252 -25.13 5.77 55.22
N THR A 253 -24.39 5.97 56.31
CA THR A 253 -23.09 6.65 56.28
C THR A 253 -22.07 5.84 55.48
N GLU A 254 -22.05 4.52 55.66
CA GLU A 254 -21.19 3.61 54.87
C GLU A 254 -21.58 3.60 53.38
N LEU A 255 -22.89 3.52 53.08
CA LEU A 255 -23.41 3.60 51.72
C LEU A 255 -23.01 4.89 51.03
N LEU A 256 -23.10 6.04 51.71
CA LEU A 256 -22.70 7.34 51.18
C LEU A 256 -21.20 7.36 50.83
N GLN A 257 -20.34 6.91 51.75
CA GLN A 257 -18.90 6.85 51.51
C GLN A 257 -18.54 5.95 50.33
N ASN A 258 -19.20 4.79 50.22
CA ASN A 258 -18.98 3.87 49.11
C ASN A 258 -19.52 4.44 47.78
N LEU A 259 -20.64 5.18 47.81
CA LEU A 259 -21.20 5.84 46.65
C LEU A 259 -20.25 6.93 46.13
N GLU A 260 -19.65 7.71 47.02
CA GLU A 260 -18.63 8.71 46.65
C GLU A 260 -17.37 8.07 46.03
N LYS A 261 -16.95 6.89 46.50
CA LYS A 261 -15.86 6.12 45.86
C LYS A 261 -16.24 5.67 44.45
N GLU A 262 -17.47 5.20 44.23
CA GLU A 262 -17.93 4.83 42.89
C GLU A 262 -17.98 6.03 41.95
N LYS A 263 -18.31 7.24 42.43
CA LYS A 263 -18.22 8.47 41.62
C LYS A 263 -16.82 8.68 41.05
N GLN A 264 -15.79 8.54 41.87
CA GLN A 264 -14.40 8.71 41.42
C GLN A 264 -14.06 7.71 40.31
N ARG A 265 -14.47 6.45 40.48
CA ARG A 265 -14.28 5.40 39.46
C ARG A 265 -15.03 5.66 38.15
N VAL A 266 -16.19 6.32 38.22
CA VAL A 266 -16.92 6.73 37.01
C VAL A 266 -16.19 7.90 36.34
N LEU A 267 -15.75 8.89 37.11
CA LEU A 267 -15.04 10.08 36.59
C LEU A 267 -13.71 9.73 35.89
N GLU A 268 -13.03 8.65 36.30
CA GLU A 268 -11.86 8.12 35.59
C GLU A 268 -12.15 7.81 34.11
N ASN A 269 -13.39 7.39 33.79
CA ASN A 269 -13.78 7.07 32.41
C ASN A 269 -14.06 8.30 31.55
N LYS A 270 -14.23 9.49 32.13
CA LYS A 270 -14.61 10.72 31.41
C LYS A 270 -13.67 11.02 30.24
N ARG A 271 -12.35 10.98 30.51
CA ARG A 271 -11.33 11.24 29.49
C ARG A 271 -11.37 10.20 28.37
N GLN A 272 -11.56 8.93 28.70
CA GLN A 272 -11.64 7.86 27.72
C GLN A 272 -12.87 8.00 26.82
N VAL A 273 -14.04 8.28 27.40
CA VAL A 273 -15.29 8.51 26.66
C VAL A 273 -15.15 9.70 25.70
N GLN A 274 -14.63 10.83 26.18
CA GLN A 274 -14.38 12.01 25.34
C GLN A 274 -13.39 11.71 24.20
N SER A 275 -12.32 10.98 24.50
CA SER A 275 -11.34 10.53 23.49
C SER A 275 -12.01 9.66 22.42
N LEU A 276 -12.86 8.71 22.81
CA LEU A 276 -13.62 7.88 21.87
C LEU A 276 -14.57 8.71 20.99
N VAL A 277 -15.27 9.69 21.54
CA VAL A 277 -16.14 10.59 20.77
C VAL A 277 -15.34 11.35 19.72
N ILE A 278 -14.16 11.86 20.07
CA ILE A 278 -13.27 12.56 19.13
C ILE A 278 -12.76 11.60 18.05
N LYS A 279 -12.17 10.46 18.44
CA LYS A 279 -11.63 9.44 17.52
C LYS A 279 -12.70 8.93 16.55
N SER A 280 -13.93 8.74 17.02
CA SER A 280 -15.02 8.16 16.21
C SER A 280 -15.28 8.89 14.89
N LYS A 281 -15.02 10.21 14.86
CA LYS A 281 -15.25 11.10 13.71
C LYS A 281 -14.22 10.90 12.59
N SER A 282 -13.06 10.32 12.89
CA SER A 282 -11.99 10.04 11.93
C SER A 282 -11.91 8.57 11.51
N ILE A 283 -12.75 7.69 12.04
CA ILE A 283 -12.72 6.26 11.70
C ILE A 283 -13.32 6.03 10.31
N VAL A 284 -12.58 5.32 9.46
CA VAL A 284 -12.97 4.93 8.11
C VAL A 284 -14.08 3.86 8.10
N ARG A 285 -14.65 3.59 6.92
CA ARG A 285 -15.74 2.62 6.75
C ARG A 285 -15.25 1.36 6.03
N LEU A 286 -15.11 0.26 6.76
CA LEU A 286 -14.62 -1.00 6.18
C LEU A 286 -15.73 -1.94 5.68
N LYS A 287 -16.88 -1.97 6.37
CA LYS A 287 -18.02 -2.83 5.99
C LYS A 287 -18.46 -2.71 4.53
N PRO A 288 -18.60 -1.50 3.95
CA PRO A 288 -19.08 -1.36 2.57
C PRO A 288 -18.05 -1.78 1.51
N ARG A 289 -16.82 -2.13 1.90
CA ARG A 289 -15.85 -2.76 0.99
C ARG A 289 -16.27 -4.19 0.61
N ASN A 290 -17.05 -4.86 1.46
CA ASN A 290 -17.54 -6.20 1.19
C ASN A 290 -18.72 -6.16 0.19
N PRO A 291 -18.70 -6.97 -0.90
CA PRO A 291 -19.79 -6.99 -1.89
C PRO A 291 -21.15 -7.44 -1.31
N GLU A 292 -21.13 -8.22 -0.23
CA GLU A 292 -22.33 -8.72 0.46
C GLU A 292 -23.11 -7.60 1.17
N VAL A 293 -22.46 -6.47 1.48
CA VAL A 293 -23.04 -5.38 2.26
C VAL A 293 -23.73 -4.39 1.33
N LYS A 294 -25.05 -4.53 1.16
CA LYS A 294 -25.85 -3.58 0.40
C LYS A 294 -26.08 -2.31 1.22
N SER A 295 -25.77 -1.16 0.62
CA SER A 295 -26.09 0.15 1.20
C SER A 295 -27.25 0.79 0.46
N THR A 296 -28.18 1.38 1.20
CA THR A 296 -29.31 2.15 0.64
C THR A 296 -28.91 3.57 0.23
N SER A 297 -27.77 4.07 0.72
CA SER A 297 -27.23 5.39 0.39
C SER A 297 -26.00 5.27 -0.51
N PRO A 298 -25.72 6.30 -1.34
CA PRO A 298 -24.50 6.32 -2.14
C PRO A 298 -23.27 6.27 -1.23
N ILE A 299 -22.33 5.39 -1.58
CA ILE A 299 -21.06 5.25 -0.86
C ILE A 299 -20.04 6.15 -1.55
N ILE A 300 -19.58 7.17 -0.83
CA ILE A 300 -18.47 8.01 -1.28
C ILE A 300 -17.16 7.27 -1.04
N VAL A 301 -16.29 7.27 -2.05
CA VAL A 301 -14.90 6.79 -1.97
C VAL A 301 -13.96 7.94 -2.26
N LYS A 302 -12.73 7.84 -1.77
CA LYS A 302 -11.67 8.83 -1.98
C LYS A 302 -10.43 8.15 -2.55
N ALA A 303 -9.82 8.76 -3.56
CA ALA A 303 -8.60 8.25 -4.16
C ALA A 303 -7.37 8.47 -3.25
N LEU A 304 -6.59 7.41 -3.06
CA LEU A 304 -5.36 7.40 -2.28
C LEU A 304 -4.12 7.78 -3.11
N CYS A 305 -4.17 7.60 -4.42
CA CYS A 305 -3.12 7.95 -5.37
C CYS A 305 -3.72 8.33 -6.74
N ASP A 306 -2.89 8.92 -7.60
CA ASP A 306 -3.28 9.22 -8.98
C ASP A 306 -3.37 7.93 -9.80
N PHE A 307 -4.50 7.73 -10.45
CA PHE A 307 -4.76 6.61 -11.36
C PHE A 307 -5.36 7.12 -12.66
N MET A 308 -4.83 6.65 -13.79
CA MET A 308 -5.31 7.03 -15.12
C MET A 308 -5.34 5.80 -16.03
N GLN A 309 -6.44 5.62 -16.74
CA GLN A 309 -6.66 4.57 -17.74
C GLN A 309 -7.53 5.11 -18.87
N ASP A 310 -7.11 4.93 -20.13
CA ASP A 310 -7.87 5.33 -21.33
C ASP A 310 -8.35 6.80 -21.32
N GLN A 311 -7.45 7.73 -20.94
CA GLN A 311 -7.71 9.18 -20.77
C GLN A 311 -8.72 9.55 -19.66
N LYS A 312 -9.21 8.56 -18.90
CA LYS A 312 -9.99 8.76 -17.68
C LYS A 312 -9.07 8.64 -16.49
N GLY A 313 -9.16 9.54 -15.54
CA GLY A 313 -8.33 9.47 -14.35
C GLY A 313 -8.96 10.09 -13.13
N ILE A 314 -8.43 9.71 -11.99
CA ILE A 314 -8.73 10.30 -10.69
C ILE A 314 -7.42 10.75 -10.08
N LEU A 315 -7.41 11.94 -9.48
CA LEU A 315 -6.25 12.45 -8.77
C LEU A 315 -6.31 12.07 -7.29
N GLN A 316 -5.15 11.99 -6.66
CA GLN A 316 -5.06 11.76 -5.24
C GLN A 316 -5.92 12.79 -4.47
N GLY A 317 -6.84 12.28 -3.66
CA GLY A 317 -7.72 13.10 -2.84
C GLY A 317 -9.08 13.39 -3.44
N ASP A 318 -9.30 13.11 -4.73
CA ASP A 318 -10.61 13.25 -5.36
C ASP A 318 -11.63 12.28 -4.76
N GLU A 319 -12.88 12.74 -4.69
CA GLU A 319 -14.01 11.93 -4.25
C GLU A 319 -14.79 11.39 -5.45
N ALA A 320 -15.26 10.16 -5.33
CA ALA A 320 -16.07 9.48 -6.32
C ALA A 320 -17.20 8.70 -5.65
N ILE A 321 -18.22 8.31 -6.42
CA ILE A 321 -19.35 7.53 -5.94
C ILE A 321 -19.18 6.07 -6.38
N LEU A 322 -19.17 5.15 -5.42
CA LEU A 322 -19.11 3.71 -5.70
C LEU A 322 -20.41 3.23 -6.35
N LYS A 323 -20.30 2.61 -7.53
CA LYS A 323 -21.42 2.03 -8.28
C LYS A 323 -21.49 0.52 -8.13
N ASP A 324 -20.35 -0.16 -8.31
CA ASP A 324 -20.25 -1.62 -8.22
C ASP A 324 -18.91 -2.04 -7.62
N ASN A 325 -18.97 -2.94 -6.63
CA ASN A 325 -17.82 -3.56 -5.98
C ASN A 325 -17.86 -5.10 -6.06
N SER A 326 -18.67 -5.67 -6.95
CA SER A 326 -18.80 -7.12 -7.11
C SER A 326 -17.46 -7.80 -7.41
N GLN A 327 -16.61 -7.14 -8.21
CA GLN A 327 -15.21 -7.50 -8.35
C GLN A 327 -14.39 -6.89 -7.20
N ARG A 328 -13.73 -7.71 -6.38
CA ARG A 328 -13.05 -7.22 -5.18
C ARG A 328 -11.82 -6.36 -5.48
N SER A 329 -11.06 -6.70 -6.53
CA SER A 329 -9.81 -6.01 -6.89
C SER A 329 -10.04 -4.73 -7.70
N LYS A 330 -11.19 -4.59 -8.38
CA LYS A 330 -11.50 -3.45 -9.27
C LYS A 330 -12.94 -3.00 -9.08
N TRP A 331 -13.14 -1.74 -8.80
CA TRP A 331 -14.45 -1.16 -8.54
C TRP A 331 -14.87 -0.20 -9.64
N LEU A 332 -16.15 -0.23 -9.97
CA LEU A 332 -16.75 0.78 -10.84
C LEU A 332 -17.16 1.97 -9.98
N VAL A 333 -16.63 3.14 -10.33
CA VAL A 333 -16.94 4.40 -9.64
C VAL A 333 -17.34 5.48 -10.65
N THR A 334 -18.17 6.40 -10.19
CA THR A 334 -18.46 7.66 -10.89
C THR A 334 -17.56 8.74 -10.31
N GLY A 335 -16.54 9.13 -11.06
CA GLY A 335 -15.55 10.14 -10.68
C GLY A 335 -16.08 11.58 -10.71
N PRO A 336 -15.23 12.56 -10.37
CA PRO A 336 -15.58 13.97 -10.47
C PRO A 336 -15.99 14.32 -11.91
N GLY A 337 -17.12 15.01 -12.07
CA GLY A 337 -17.68 15.33 -13.39
C GLY A 337 -18.62 14.28 -13.99
N GLY A 338 -18.96 13.21 -13.25
CA GLY A 338 -19.97 12.23 -13.67
C GLY A 338 -19.45 11.12 -14.58
N LEU A 339 -18.13 11.02 -14.76
CA LEU A 339 -17.50 10.02 -15.62
C LEU A 339 -17.37 8.68 -14.91
N GLU A 340 -17.82 7.61 -15.55
CA GLU A 340 -17.63 6.25 -15.05
C GLU A 340 -16.25 5.69 -15.43
N MET A 341 -15.58 5.14 -14.42
CA MET A 341 -14.24 4.56 -14.52
C MET A 341 -14.09 3.35 -13.59
N THR A 342 -13.27 2.40 -14.01
CA THR A 342 -12.93 1.21 -13.23
C THR A 342 -11.59 1.45 -12.56
N ILE A 343 -11.55 1.41 -11.23
CA ILE A 343 -10.36 1.74 -10.45
C ILE A 343 -9.99 0.56 -9.55
N PRO A 344 -8.70 0.20 -9.43
CA PRO A 344 -8.24 -0.74 -8.43
C PRO A 344 -8.73 -0.39 -7.03
N SER A 345 -9.34 -1.35 -6.32
CA SER A 345 -9.95 -1.09 -5.01
C SER A 345 -8.93 -0.68 -3.95
N VAL A 346 -7.67 -1.11 -4.10
CA VAL A 346 -6.55 -0.71 -3.24
C VAL A 346 -6.29 0.80 -3.32
N CYS A 347 -6.58 1.46 -4.44
CA CYS A 347 -6.42 2.90 -4.62
C CYS A 347 -7.55 3.71 -4.01
N LEU A 348 -8.59 3.07 -3.46
CA LEU A 348 -9.78 3.73 -2.95
C LEU A 348 -9.95 3.46 -1.46
N ILE A 349 -10.29 4.49 -0.70
CA ILE A 349 -10.71 4.40 0.70
C ILE A 349 -12.15 4.91 0.85
N ILE A 350 -12.90 4.40 1.82
CA ILE A 350 -14.23 4.92 2.14
C ILE A 350 -14.05 5.83 3.37
N PRO A 351 -14.04 7.16 3.18
CA PRO A 351 -13.66 8.10 4.22
C PRO A 351 -14.69 8.17 5.37
N PRO A 352 -14.31 8.77 6.51
CA PRO A 352 -15.25 9.15 7.56
C PRO A 352 -16.29 10.19 7.07
N PRO A 353 -17.40 10.40 7.80
CA PRO A 353 -17.73 9.78 9.09
C PRO A 353 -18.27 8.35 8.94
N ASN A 354 -17.82 7.45 9.81
CA ASN A 354 -18.39 6.12 9.94
C ASN A 354 -19.59 6.16 10.91
N PRO A 355 -20.83 5.89 10.46
CA PRO A 355 -22.00 5.98 11.32
C PRO A 355 -21.98 4.97 12.48
N ILE A 356 -21.30 3.83 12.30
CA ILE A 356 -21.21 2.79 13.32
C ILE A 356 -20.26 3.22 14.44
N SER A 357 -19.11 3.82 14.09
CA SER A 357 -18.15 4.30 15.10
C SER A 357 -18.74 5.45 15.91
N VAL A 358 -19.34 6.43 15.24
CA VAL A 358 -19.99 7.58 15.88
C VAL A 358 -21.13 7.10 16.79
N GLY A 359 -22.00 6.21 16.29
CA GLY A 359 -23.11 5.67 17.09
C GLY A 359 -22.65 4.94 18.36
N LEU A 360 -21.57 4.14 18.28
CA LEU A 360 -21.02 3.44 19.45
C LEU A 360 -20.40 4.42 20.46
N ALA A 361 -19.68 5.44 19.99
CA ALA A 361 -19.11 6.46 20.88
C ALA A 361 -20.19 7.30 21.57
N THR A 362 -21.22 7.73 20.83
CA THR A 362 -22.38 8.43 21.42
C THR A 362 -23.10 7.55 22.44
N LYS A 363 -23.24 6.25 22.18
CA LYS A 363 -23.82 5.32 23.16
C LYS A 363 -22.99 5.26 24.45
N ASN A 364 -21.66 5.19 24.34
CA ASN A 364 -20.77 5.25 25.51
C ASN A 364 -20.94 6.55 26.31
N GLU A 365 -21.02 7.70 25.63
CA GLU A 365 -21.26 9.00 26.25
C GLU A 365 -22.60 9.06 26.99
N GLN A 366 -23.68 8.60 26.35
CA GLN A 366 -25.01 8.55 26.96
C GLN A 366 -25.03 7.65 28.20
N TYR A 367 -24.37 6.49 28.18
CA TYR A 367 -24.27 5.62 29.35
C TYR A 367 -23.50 6.28 30.49
N TYR A 368 -22.39 6.96 30.19
CA TYR A 368 -21.61 7.69 31.18
C TYR A 368 -22.46 8.78 31.87
N GLU A 369 -23.20 9.58 31.10
CA GLU A 369 -24.10 10.61 31.66
C GLU A 369 -25.27 10.00 32.44
N ALA A 370 -25.83 8.88 31.98
CA ALA A 370 -26.89 8.17 32.70
C ALA A 370 -26.42 7.66 34.07
N ILE A 371 -25.19 7.15 34.17
CA ILE A 371 -24.60 6.72 35.45
C ILE A 371 -24.49 7.91 36.42
N LEU A 372 -24.02 9.06 35.94
CA LEU A 372 -23.92 10.27 36.78
C LEU A 372 -25.29 10.76 37.23
N GLY A 373 -26.31 10.67 36.37
CA GLY A 373 -27.70 10.99 36.71
C GLY A 373 -28.22 10.11 37.85
N ILE A 374 -28.06 8.79 37.73
CA ILE A 374 -28.47 7.83 38.78
C ILE A 374 -27.68 8.07 40.07
N TRP A 375 -26.37 8.29 39.96
CA TRP A 375 -25.51 8.59 41.10
C TRP A 375 -26.01 9.82 41.86
N ASN A 376 -26.32 10.92 41.17
CA ASN A 376 -26.82 12.15 41.79
C ASN A 376 -28.15 11.89 42.51
N GLN A 377 -29.06 11.13 41.91
CA GLN A 377 -30.33 10.79 42.54
C GLN A 377 -30.13 9.98 43.83
N LEU A 378 -29.28 8.96 43.79
CA LEU A 378 -28.97 8.13 44.97
C LEU A 378 -28.26 8.93 46.05
N TYR A 379 -27.35 9.83 45.68
CA TYR A 379 -26.64 10.70 46.60
C TYR A 379 -27.59 11.59 47.40
N ILE A 380 -28.52 12.27 46.69
CA ILE A 380 -29.54 13.11 47.32
C ILE A 380 -30.45 12.28 48.22
N ASN A 381 -30.89 11.10 47.77
CA ASN A 381 -31.73 10.21 48.57
C ASN A 381 -31.04 9.79 49.88
N ILE A 382 -29.78 9.33 49.81
CA ILE A 382 -29.03 8.89 51.00
C ILE A 382 -28.76 10.08 51.93
N LYS A 383 -28.34 11.24 51.40
CA LYS A 383 -28.11 12.47 52.19
C LYS A 383 -29.38 12.91 52.92
N SER A 384 -30.50 13.03 52.23
CA SER A 384 -31.78 13.43 52.83
C SER A 384 -32.22 12.45 53.93
N LEU A 385 -32.00 11.16 53.73
CA LEU A 385 -32.35 10.14 54.72
C LEU A 385 -31.41 10.18 55.95
N ILE A 386 -30.13 10.49 55.75
CA ILE A 386 -29.18 10.73 56.85
C ILE A 386 -29.64 11.92 57.69
N SER A 387 -29.94 13.06 57.06
CA SER A 387 -30.43 14.26 57.76
C SER A 387 -31.74 13.98 58.51
N TRP A 388 -32.67 13.21 57.90
CA TRP A 388 -33.90 12.75 58.54
C TRP A 388 -33.64 11.89 59.80
N GLN A 389 -32.73 10.91 59.71
CA GLN A 389 -32.38 10.05 60.85
C GLN A 389 -31.72 10.86 61.98
N TYR A 390 -30.90 11.86 61.66
CA TYR A 390 -30.35 12.79 62.65
C TYR A 390 -31.43 13.64 63.33
N CYS A 391 -32.39 14.18 62.57
CA CYS A 391 -33.55 14.88 63.15
C CYS A 391 -34.35 13.98 64.10
N LEU A 392 -34.64 12.73 63.70
CA LEU A 392 -35.35 11.78 64.54
C LEU A 392 -34.57 11.45 65.82
N LYS A 393 -33.25 11.27 65.72
CA LYS A 393 -32.39 11.02 66.87
C LYS A 393 -32.41 12.20 67.86
N ASP A 394 -32.36 13.43 67.35
CA ASP A 394 -32.42 14.64 68.17
C ASP A 394 -33.81 14.82 68.80
N MET A 395 -34.89 14.65 68.05
CA MET A 395 -36.26 14.71 68.56
C MET A 395 -36.52 13.65 69.62
N ASN A 396 -36.10 12.41 69.40
CA ASN A 396 -36.26 11.32 70.37
C ASN A 396 -35.46 11.59 71.65
N TYR A 397 -34.24 12.13 71.53
CA TYR A 397 -33.46 12.53 72.68
C TYR A 397 -34.14 13.67 73.46
N ILE A 398 -34.58 14.74 72.78
CA ILE A 398 -35.32 15.84 73.40
C ILE A 398 -36.58 15.33 74.11
N ASN A 399 -37.36 14.47 73.47
CA ASN A 399 -38.58 13.88 74.04
C ASN A 399 -38.30 12.97 75.24
N SER A 400 -37.10 12.40 75.36
CA SER A 400 -36.70 11.57 76.49
C SER A 400 -36.26 12.38 77.73
N LEU A 401 -36.00 13.69 77.58
CA LEU A 401 -35.55 14.54 78.67
C LEU A 401 -36.68 14.76 79.69
N THR A 402 -36.39 14.45 80.95
CA THR A 402 -37.30 14.73 82.08
C THR A 402 -36.93 16.04 82.77
N LEU A 403 -37.88 16.61 83.52
CA LEU A 403 -37.66 17.86 84.27
C LEU A 403 -36.42 17.79 85.19
N THR A 404 -36.16 16.62 85.77
CA THR A 404 -35.03 16.35 86.67
C THR A 404 -33.69 16.26 85.94
N MET A 405 -33.69 15.83 84.68
CA MET A 405 -32.50 15.84 83.82
C MET A 405 -32.19 17.26 83.37
N LEU A 406 -33.21 18.00 82.91
CA LEU A 406 -33.08 19.39 82.51
C LEU A 406 -32.56 20.30 83.63
N SER A 407 -33.03 20.10 84.88
CA SER A 407 -32.55 20.88 86.02
C SER A 407 -31.08 20.65 86.38
N LYS A 408 -30.47 19.57 85.87
CA LYS A 408 -29.06 19.21 86.08
C LYS A 408 -28.17 19.49 84.86
N MET A 409 -28.76 19.84 83.72
CA MET A 409 -28.02 20.16 82.49
C MET A 409 -27.54 21.60 82.48
N ASN A 410 -26.38 21.83 81.87
CA ASN A 410 -25.85 23.19 81.72
C ASN A 410 -26.66 23.98 80.67
N PRO A 411 -26.83 25.30 80.85
CA PRO A 411 -27.51 26.16 79.88
C PRO A 411 -27.03 26.07 78.43
N GLU A 412 -25.75 25.84 78.25
CA GLU A 412 -25.13 25.68 76.94
C GLU A 412 -25.46 24.34 76.27
N GLU A 413 -25.77 23.29 77.05
CA GLU A 413 -26.04 21.96 76.51
C GLU A 413 -27.41 21.90 75.81
N TYR A 414 -28.47 22.46 76.41
CA TYR A 414 -29.78 22.50 75.75
C TYR A 414 -29.82 23.50 74.58
N ARG A 415 -29.08 24.62 74.65
CA ARG A 415 -28.92 25.55 73.52
C ARG A 415 -28.25 24.87 72.33
N THR A 416 -27.20 24.10 72.60
CA THR A 416 -26.48 23.34 71.57
C THR A 416 -27.38 22.26 70.98
N LEU A 417 -28.21 21.61 71.79
CA LEU A 417 -29.15 20.59 71.34
C LEU A 417 -30.21 21.14 70.37
N ILE A 418 -30.82 22.28 70.71
CA ILE A 418 -31.81 22.95 69.85
C ILE A 418 -31.16 23.40 68.54
N LYS A 419 -29.98 24.05 68.63
CA LYS A 419 -29.22 24.48 67.46
C LYS A 419 -28.85 23.31 66.55
N ARG A 420 -28.52 22.15 67.12
CA ARG A 420 -28.21 20.92 66.38
C ARG A 420 -29.44 20.41 65.61
N LEU A 421 -30.61 20.36 66.27
CA LEU A 421 -31.86 19.98 65.63
C LEU A 421 -32.23 20.94 64.49
N GLU A 422 -32.14 22.26 64.71
CA GLU A 422 -32.38 23.28 63.69
C GLU A 422 -31.45 23.09 62.48
N THR A 423 -30.17 22.79 62.72
CA THR A 423 -29.19 22.54 61.66
C THR A 423 -29.54 21.28 60.86
N HIS A 424 -29.81 20.15 61.52
CA HIS A 424 -30.19 18.92 60.83
C HIS A 424 -31.51 19.06 60.06
N TYR A 425 -32.46 19.83 60.60
CA TYR A 425 -33.73 20.11 59.91
C TYR A 425 -33.52 20.98 58.67
N GLN A 426 -32.65 21.99 58.74
CA GLN A 426 -32.26 22.79 57.57
C GLN A 426 -31.52 21.98 56.50
N GLU A 427 -30.71 21.00 56.89
CA GLU A 427 -30.04 20.09 55.93
C GLU A 427 -30.99 19.09 55.26
N PHE A 428 -32.13 18.80 55.90
CA PHE A 428 -33.15 17.90 55.37
C PHE A 428 -34.09 18.59 54.36
N VAL A 429 -34.48 19.83 54.64
CA VAL A 429 -35.34 20.68 53.77
C VAL A 429 -34.58 21.09 52.51
#